data_AF-A0A958SNK1-F1
#
_entry.id   AF-A0A958SNK1-F1
#
_cell.length_a   1.000
_cell.length_b   1.000
_cell.length_c   1.000
_cell.angle_alpha   90.00
_cell.angle_beta   90.00
_cell.angle_gamma   90.00
#
_symmetry.space_group_name_H-M   'P 1'
#
loop_
_entity.id
_entity.type
_entity.pdbx_description
1 polymer ?
#
loop_
_entity_poly.entity_id
_entity_poly.type
_entity_poly.pdbx_seq_one_letter_code
_entity_poly.pdbx_strand_id
1 'polypeptide(L)' 'MRESFLHYLWKYKKFQTNKIKTSQGEALNVINVGEHNAHSGPDFFNAKLEIGGQLWAGNVE' A
#
# COMPACT_ATOMS: atom_id res chain seq x y z
N MET A 1 -10.92 -3.38 14.42
CA MET A 1 -11.03 -2.55 13.21
C MET A 1 -11.45 -3.47 12.07
N ARG A 2 -12.33 -3.05 11.15
CA ARG A 2 -12.75 -3.91 10.02
C ARG A 2 -11.74 -3.79 8.89
N GLU A 3 -11.38 -4.89 8.25
CA GLU A 3 -10.44 -4.94 7.14
C GLU A 3 -10.85 -4.04 5.97
N SER A 4 -12.15 -4.01 5.65
CA SER A 4 -12.72 -3.11 4.64
C SER A 4 -12.44 -1.62 4.89
N PHE A 5 -12.22 -1.23 6.15
CA PHE A 5 -11.78 0.13 6.47
C PHE A 5 -10.31 0.36 6.12
N LEU A 6 -9.43 -0.61 6.32
CA LEU A 6 -8.02 -0.53 5.88
C LEU A 6 -7.92 -0.46 4.37
N HIS A 7 -8.68 -1.29 3.64
CA HIS A 7 -8.76 -1.22 2.18
C HIS A 7 -9.21 0.17 1.69
N TYR A 8 -10.21 0.76 2.36
CA TYR A 8 -10.67 2.12 2.07
C TYR A 8 -9.55 3.16 2.30
N LEU A 9 -8.85 3.08 3.42
CA LEU A 9 -7.73 3.99 3.72
C LEU A 9 -6.64 3.89 2.66
N TRP A 10 -6.25 2.66 2.28
CA TRP A 10 -5.25 2.40 1.24
C TRP A 10 -5.70 2.93 -0.13
N LYS A 11 -6.84 2.43 -0.63
CA LYS A 11 -7.37 2.74 -1.96
C LYS A 11 -7.52 4.24 -2.21
N TYR A 12 -7.97 4.99 -1.21
CA TYR A 12 -8.19 6.43 -1.32
C TYR A 12 -7.06 7.27 -0.72
N LYS A 13 -5.94 6.65 -0.33
CA LYS A 13 -4.79 7.29 0.31
C LYS A 13 -5.18 8.21 1.49
N LYS A 14 -6.17 7.79 2.30
CA LYS A 14 -6.73 8.58 3.44
C LYS A 14 -5.89 8.46 4.72
N PHE A 15 -4.58 8.50 4.55
CA PHE A 15 -3.59 8.47 5.63
C PHE A 15 -2.47 9.46 5.29
N GLN A 16 -1.62 9.78 6.27
CA GLN A 16 -0.51 10.71 6.02
C GLN A 16 0.50 10.07 5.08
N THR A 17 0.49 10.46 3.81
CA THR A 17 1.35 9.90 2.78
C THR A 17 2.74 10.52 2.73
N ASN A 18 2.90 11.75 3.23
CA ASN A 18 4.16 12.52 3.11
C ASN A 18 5.30 12.08 4.05
N LYS A 19 5.07 11.14 4.97
CA LYS A 19 6.07 10.66 5.95
C LYS A 19 5.91 9.18 6.31
N ILE A 20 5.49 8.35 5.37
CA ILE A 20 5.36 6.92 5.64
C ILE A 20 6.77 6.32 5.74
N LYS A 21 6.96 5.49 6.76
CA LYS A 21 8.18 4.70 6.92
C LYS A 21 7.83 3.25 7.19
N THR A 22 8.70 2.34 6.76
CA THR A 22 8.62 0.94 7.16
C THR A 22 8.91 0.81 8.67
N SER A 23 8.63 -0.37 9.25
CA SER A 23 9.00 -0.64 10.65
C SER A 23 10.52 -0.64 10.87
N GLN A 24 11.31 -0.75 9.81
CA GLN A 24 12.77 -0.61 9.80
C GLN A 24 13.23 0.85 9.61
N GLY A 25 12.29 1.80 9.45
CA GLY A 25 12.58 3.23 9.33
C GLY A 25 12.89 3.72 7.92
N GLU A 26 12.78 2.85 6.91
CA GLU A 26 13.01 3.22 5.51
C GLU A 26 11.86 4.08 4.99
N ALA A 27 12.18 5.08 4.15
CA ALA A 27 11.15 5.88 3.52
C ALA A 27 10.30 5.01 2.58
N LEU A 28 8.97 5.18 2.65
CA LEU A 28 8.02 4.50 1.77
C LEU A 28 7.17 5.52 1.03
N ASN A 29 7.16 5.44 -0.29
CA ASN A 29 6.31 6.24 -1.17
C ASN A 29 5.37 5.33 -1.97
N VAL A 30 4.06 5.61 -1.88
CA VAL A 30 3.03 4.88 -2.63
C VAL A 30 2.86 5.49 -4.02
N ILE A 31 3.53 4.90 -5.02
CA ILE A 31 3.46 5.32 -6.42
C ILE A 31 2.11 4.93 -7.03
N ASN A 32 1.72 3.66 -6.89
CA ASN A 32 0.42 3.13 -7.29
C ASN A 32 -0.12 2.20 -6.20
N VAL A 33 -1.39 2.39 -5.81
CA VAL A 33 -2.08 1.57 -4.80
C VAL A 33 -2.44 0.17 -5.31
N GLY A 34 -2.43 -0.04 -6.63
CA GLY A 34 -2.84 -1.29 -7.25
C GLY A 34 -4.36 -1.39 -7.45
N GLU A 35 -4.81 -2.57 -7.84
CA GLU A 35 -6.22 -2.89 -8.08
C GLU A 35 -6.79 -3.67 -6.91
N HIS A 36 -7.87 -3.17 -6.30
CA HIS A 36 -8.50 -3.81 -5.14
C HIS A 36 -9.07 -5.18 -5.53
N ASN A 37 -8.64 -6.22 -4.84
CA ASN A 37 -9.16 -7.57 -4.97
C ASN A 37 -10.36 -7.76 -4.03
N ALA A 38 -11.54 -8.05 -4.59
CA ALA A 38 -12.74 -8.37 -3.80
C ALA A 38 -12.91 -9.88 -3.56
N HIS A 39 -11.93 -10.67 -3.98
CA HIS A 39 -11.90 -12.13 -3.85
C HIS A 39 -10.80 -12.56 -2.90
N SER A 40 -10.65 -13.87 -2.69
CA SER A 40 -9.53 -14.43 -1.94
C SER A 40 -8.17 -14.04 -2.53
N GLY A 41 -7.15 -13.95 -1.68
CA GLY A 41 -5.78 -13.60 -2.07
C GLY A 41 -5.38 -12.26 -1.48
N PRO A 42 -4.40 -11.56 -2.08
CA PRO A 42 -3.93 -10.28 -1.55
C PRO A 42 -5.01 -9.22 -1.65
N ASP A 43 -4.93 -8.19 -0.81
CA ASP A 43 -5.87 -7.07 -0.81
C ASP A 43 -5.83 -6.27 -2.12
N PHE A 44 -4.62 -6.03 -2.66
CA PHE A 44 -4.42 -5.29 -3.90
C PHE A 44 -3.41 -5.98 -4.82
N PHE A 45 -3.74 -6.06 -6.11
CA PHE A 45 -2.84 -6.53 -7.15
C PHE A 45 -2.03 -5.39 -7.77
N ASN A 46 -0.81 -5.69 -8.21
CA ASN A 46 0.00 -4.82 -9.07
C ASN A 46 0.25 -3.39 -8.51
N ALA A 47 0.35 -3.26 -7.19
CA ALA A 47 0.78 -2.03 -6.55
C ALA A 47 2.25 -1.72 -6.89
N LYS A 48 2.60 -0.44 -6.83
CA LYS A 48 3.98 0.05 -7.01
C LYS A 48 4.37 0.93 -5.84
N LEU A 49 5.39 0.51 -5.12
CA LEU A 49 5.90 1.21 -3.94
C LEU A 49 7.39 1.50 -4.14
N GLU A 50 7.83 2.68 -3.75
CA GLU A 50 9.25 2.94 -3.58
C GLU A 50 9.58 2.82 -2.10
N ILE A 51 10.50 1.92 -1.76
CA ILE A 51 10.93 1.65 -0.37
C ILE A 51 12.44 1.78 -0.34
N GLY A 52 12.96 2.68 0.51
CA GLY A 52 14.40 2.91 0.64
C GLY A 52 15.08 3.38 -0.64
N GLY A 53 14.33 3.95 -1.60
CA GLY A 53 14.83 4.35 -2.92
C GLY A 53 14.78 3.24 -3.99
N GLN A 54 14.35 2.03 -3.64
CA GLN A 54 14.12 0.94 -4.59
C GLN A 54 12.64 0.88 -4.99
N LEU A 55 12.36 0.78 -6.29
CA LEU A 55 11.02 0.54 -6.80
C LEU A 55 10.66 -0.96 -6.71
N TRP A 56 9.52 -1.24 -6.10
CA TRP A 56 8.89 -2.55 -5.97
C TRP A 56 7.57 -2.58 -6.75
N ALA A 57 7.29 -3.69 -7.42
CA ALA A 57 6.02 -3.97 -8.08
C ALA A 57 5.51 -5.34 -7.66
N GLY A 58 4.28 -5.40 -7.14
CA GLY A 58 3.74 -6.64 -6.58
C GLY A 58 2.39 -6.45 -5.91
N ASN A 59 2.03 -7.39 -5.05
CA ASN A 59 0.76 -7.40 -4.33
C ASN A 59 0.91 -6.80 -2.93
N VAL A 60 -0.18 -6.28 -2.36
CA VAL A 60 -0.22 -5.69 -1.02
C VAL A 60 -1.27 -6.42 -0.18
N GLU A 61 -0.94 -6.65 1.10
CA GLU A 61 -1.75 -7.24 2.18
C GLU A 61 -1.29 -6.68 3.53
#